data_AF-A0A3P7MB80-F1
#
_entry.id   AF-A0A3P7MB80-F1
#
_cell.length_a   1.000
_cell.length_b   1.000
_cell.length_c   1.000
_cell.angle_alpha   90.00
_cell.angle_beta   90.00
_cell.angle_gamma   90.00
#
_symmetry.space_group_name_H-M   'P 1'
#
loop_
_entity.id
_entity.type
_entity.pdbx_description
1 polymer ?
#
loop_
_entity_poly.entity_id
_entity_poly.type
_entity_poly.pdbx_seq_one_letter_code
_entity_poly.pdbx_strand_id
1 'polypeptide(L)'
;MESAMEYYPETFGEVTMLYVNVEVNGHPIKAFVDSGAQTTIMSTCCAKRCNLERLIDKRWAGMAYGVGTQSIIGRVHQAELKIGKALIPSSFVVLENQPMDLMIGLDMLKRHRCCIDLRNNVLVVGDLATVPFLPESELPTFARHPEQARRPSGSDAVFETLTDEQKVKVTILTSQNIPRTQAITLLKSCGWDTDAAYLKYQHTIP
;
A
#
# COMPACT_ATOMS: atom_id res chain seq x y z
N MET A 1 0.16 -12.65 -33.05
CA MET A 1 0.30 -13.18 -31.67
C MET A 1 1.65 -13.87 -31.51
N GLU A 2 2.04 -14.77 -32.43
CA GLU A 2 3.39 -15.37 -32.49
C GLU A 2 4.54 -14.34 -32.48
N SER A 3 4.48 -13.32 -33.35
CA SER A 3 5.51 -12.26 -33.38
C SER A 3 5.54 -11.37 -32.12
N ALA A 4 4.49 -11.37 -31.32
CA ALA A 4 4.51 -10.65 -30.04
C ALA A 4 5.15 -11.51 -28.94
N MET A 5 4.88 -12.83 -28.95
CA MET A 5 5.48 -13.78 -28.00
C MET A 5 6.99 -13.97 -28.24
N GLU A 6 7.44 -13.88 -29.49
CA GLU A 6 8.84 -14.05 -29.87
C GLU A 6 9.70 -12.81 -29.56
N TYR A 7 9.14 -11.60 -29.76
CA TYR A 7 9.90 -10.35 -29.61
C TYR A 7 9.64 -9.62 -28.30
N TYR A 8 8.51 -9.87 -27.64
CA TYR A 8 8.12 -9.25 -26.37
C TYR A 8 7.55 -10.28 -25.39
N PRO A 9 8.31 -11.33 -25.02
CA PRO A 9 7.86 -12.35 -24.08
C PRO A 9 7.40 -11.77 -22.74
N GLU A 10 7.97 -10.62 -22.31
CA GLU A 10 7.56 -9.87 -21.12
C GLU A 10 6.14 -9.29 -21.21
N THR A 11 5.56 -9.16 -22.42
CA THR A 11 4.15 -8.79 -22.60
C THR A 11 3.20 -9.92 -22.15
N PHE A 12 3.73 -11.14 -22.01
CA PHE A 12 2.96 -12.35 -21.68
C PHE A 12 3.34 -12.98 -20.33
N GLY A 13 4.41 -12.50 -19.67
CA GLY A 13 4.83 -12.93 -18.34
C GLY A 13 4.57 -11.86 -17.27
N GLU A 14 4.33 -12.27 -16.03
CA GLU A 14 4.26 -11.31 -14.91
C GLU A 14 5.66 -10.76 -14.61
N VAL A 15 5.81 -9.43 -14.61
CA VAL A 15 7.08 -8.77 -14.29
C VAL A 15 7.27 -8.76 -12.78
N THR A 16 8.40 -9.32 -12.32
CA THR A 16 8.76 -9.32 -10.90
C THR A 16 8.98 -7.89 -10.40
N MET A 17 8.26 -7.51 -9.34
CA MET A 17 8.38 -6.18 -8.74
C MET A 17 9.71 -5.98 -8.02
N LEU A 18 10.17 -4.73 -7.94
CA LEU A 18 11.46 -4.38 -7.37
C LEU A 18 11.41 -4.35 -5.84
N TYR A 19 12.11 -5.29 -5.20
CA TYR A 19 12.28 -5.33 -3.75
C TYR A 19 13.75 -5.39 -3.39
N VAL A 20 14.10 -4.82 -2.22
CA VAL A 20 15.45 -4.95 -1.63
C VAL A 20 15.35 -5.33 -0.16
N ASN A 21 16.37 -6.03 0.34
CA ASN A 21 16.52 -6.27 1.78
C ASN A 21 16.94 -4.98 2.48
N VAL A 22 16.19 -4.62 3.52
CA VAL A 22 16.44 -3.47 4.38
C VAL A 22 16.41 -3.95 5.83
N GLU A 23 17.21 -3.34 6.69
CA GLU A 23 17.15 -3.55 8.13
C GLU A 23 16.81 -2.23 8.82
N VAL A 24 15.87 -2.28 9.76
CA VAL A 24 15.47 -1.11 10.55
C VAL A 24 15.49 -1.50 12.01
N ASN A 25 16.35 -0.82 12.78
CA ASN A 25 16.54 -1.12 14.21
C ASN A 25 16.82 -2.61 14.49
N GLY A 26 17.65 -3.26 13.64
CA GLY A 26 17.97 -4.69 13.74
C GLY A 26 16.95 -5.64 13.13
N HIS A 27 15.80 -5.16 12.65
CA HIS A 27 14.75 -6.00 12.09
C HIS A 27 14.82 -6.05 10.55
N PRO A 28 14.93 -7.24 9.92
CA PRO A 28 14.93 -7.36 8.48
C PRO A 28 13.52 -7.13 7.89
N ILE A 29 13.47 -6.40 6.78
CA ILE A 29 12.29 -5.99 6.04
C ILE A 29 12.59 -6.13 4.54
N LYS A 30 11.59 -6.56 3.76
CA LYS A 30 11.63 -6.51 2.29
C LYS A 30 10.94 -5.23 1.86
N ALA A 31 11.72 -4.25 1.42
CA ALA A 31 11.20 -2.96 1.02
C ALA A 31 10.85 -2.95 -0.46
N PHE A 32 9.65 -2.51 -0.79
CA PHE A 32 9.22 -2.27 -2.17
C PHE A 32 9.86 -0.98 -2.67
N VAL A 33 10.36 -0.95 -3.91
CA VAL A 33 10.98 0.23 -4.53
C VAL A 33 10.05 0.79 -5.60
N ASP A 34 9.51 1.99 -5.37
CA ASP A 34 8.51 2.60 -6.23
C ASP A 34 8.85 4.06 -6.56
N SER A 35 9.33 4.28 -7.79
CA SER A 35 9.61 5.64 -8.27
C SER A 35 8.34 6.43 -8.65
N GLY A 36 7.20 5.75 -8.80
CA GLY A 36 5.90 6.36 -9.05
C GLY A 36 5.21 6.90 -7.79
N ALA A 37 5.63 6.43 -6.61
CA ALA A 37 5.16 6.95 -5.34
C ALA A 37 5.93 8.22 -4.93
N GLN A 38 5.22 9.32 -4.67
CA GLN A 38 5.86 10.56 -4.23
C GLN A 38 6.49 10.45 -2.84
N THR A 39 5.90 9.65 -1.96
CA THR A 39 6.24 9.60 -0.52
C THR A 39 6.57 8.17 -0.10
N THR A 40 7.61 8.02 0.72
CA THR A 40 7.96 6.76 1.37
C THR A 40 6.98 6.46 2.50
N ILE A 41 6.50 5.22 2.59
CA ILE A 41 5.49 4.79 3.57
C ILE A 41 5.91 3.51 4.29
N MET A 42 5.48 3.36 5.53
CA MET A 42 5.67 2.17 6.36
C MET A 42 4.34 1.73 7.01
N SER A 43 4.10 0.43 7.12
CA SER A 43 2.91 -0.08 7.81
C SER A 43 3.03 0.10 9.32
N THR A 44 1.91 0.32 10.01
CA THR A 44 1.88 0.38 11.47
C THR A 44 2.38 -0.92 12.10
N CYS A 45 2.10 -2.08 11.48
CA CYS A 45 2.60 -3.38 11.92
C CYS A 45 4.13 -3.45 11.81
N CYS A 46 4.71 -2.94 10.73
CA CYS A 46 6.15 -2.87 10.54
C CYS A 46 6.79 -1.90 11.56
N ALA A 47 6.21 -0.71 11.75
CA ALA A 47 6.69 0.27 12.73
C ALA A 47 6.71 -0.29 14.16
N LYS A 48 5.67 -1.05 14.54
CA LYS A 48 5.60 -1.81 15.80
C LYS A 48 6.73 -2.82 15.91
N ARG A 49 6.87 -3.69 14.91
CA ARG A 49 7.91 -4.73 14.88
C ARG A 49 9.32 -4.15 14.95
N CYS A 50 9.54 -2.95 14.40
CA CYS A 50 10.83 -2.27 14.41
C CYS A 50 11.03 -1.34 15.63
N ASN A 51 10.12 -1.35 16.61
CA ASN A 51 10.16 -0.52 17.81
C ASN A 51 10.22 1.00 17.52
N LEU A 52 9.51 1.45 16.48
CA LEU A 52 9.46 2.85 16.05
C LEU A 52 8.24 3.62 16.56
N GLU A 53 7.31 2.99 17.29
CA GLU A 53 6.04 3.62 17.69
C GLU A 53 6.22 4.96 18.42
N ARG A 54 7.24 5.04 19.28
CA ARG A 54 7.59 6.26 20.01
C ARG A 54 8.07 7.41 19.12
N LEU A 55 8.50 7.11 17.89
CA LEU A 55 8.97 8.09 16.91
C LEU A 55 7.85 8.59 15.98
N ILE A 56 6.66 8.01 16.08
CA ILE A 56 5.52 8.38 15.24
C ILE A 56 4.92 9.69 15.77
N ASP A 57 5.12 10.76 15.01
CA ASP A 57 4.48 12.05 15.25
C ASP A 57 3.03 12.02 14.75
N LYS A 58 2.09 11.86 15.68
CA LYS A 58 0.65 11.80 15.42
C LYS A 58 0.04 13.15 15.02
N ARG A 59 0.77 14.27 15.12
CA ARG A 59 0.28 15.56 14.58
C ARG A 59 0.15 15.54 13.05
N TRP A 60 0.82 14.58 12.41
CA TRP A 60 0.74 14.30 10.98
C TRP A 60 -0.28 13.20 10.66
N ALA A 61 -1.11 12.80 11.63
CA ALA A 61 -2.23 11.90 11.37
C ALA A 61 -3.27 12.56 10.46
N GLY A 62 -3.97 11.76 9.68
CA GLY A 62 -4.96 12.26 8.72
C GLY A 62 -5.41 11.18 7.75
N MET A 63 -5.97 11.60 6.63
CA MET A 63 -6.41 10.69 5.57
C MET A 63 -5.56 10.93 4.33
N ALA A 64 -4.94 9.86 3.80
CA ALA A 64 -4.28 9.89 2.51
C ALA A 64 -5.33 9.64 1.41
N TYR A 65 -5.44 10.57 0.47
CA TYR A 65 -6.26 10.45 -0.72
C TYR A 65 -5.37 10.07 -1.92
N GLY A 66 -5.63 8.91 -2.53
CA GLY A 66 -4.85 8.36 -3.66
C GLY A 66 -5.59 7.20 -4.33
N VAL A 67 -4.89 6.09 -4.66
CA VAL A 67 -5.46 4.83 -5.20
C VAL A 67 -6.25 4.05 -4.10
N GLY A 68 -7.09 4.77 -3.34
CA GLY A 68 -7.75 4.33 -2.13
C GLY A 68 -7.70 5.38 -1.01
N THR A 69 -8.54 5.19 0.00
CA THR A 69 -8.59 6.00 1.22
C THR A 69 -7.83 5.25 2.31
N GLN A 70 -6.69 5.79 2.77
CA GLN A 70 -5.88 5.16 3.83
C GLN A 70 -5.68 6.08 5.03
N SER A 71 -5.89 5.53 6.23
CA SER A 71 -5.65 6.22 7.51
C SER A 71 -4.15 6.39 7.74
N ILE A 72 -3.70 7.64 7.79
CA ILE A 72 -2.35 8.02 8.20
C ILE A 72 -2.34 8.07 9.73
N ILE A 73 -1.53 7.22 10.34
CA ILE A 73 -1.33 7.21 11.80
C ILE A 73 -0.41 8.35 12.24
N GLY A 74 0.54 8.73 11.39
CA GLY A 74 1.47 9.82 11.65
C GLY A 74 2.70 9.73 10.76
N ARG A 75 3.77 10.40 11.17
CA ARG A 75 5.03 10.43 10.42
C ARG A 75 6.21 10.12 11.32
N VAL A 76 7.14 9.31 10.82
CA VAL A 76 8.49 9.21 11.38
C VAL A 76 9.37 10.21 10.64
N HIS A 77 9.86 11.21 11.37
CA HIS A 77 10.68 12.28 10.78
C HIS A 77 12.10 11.84 10.48
N GLN A 78 12.64 10.94 11.31
CA GLN A 78 14.00 10.44 11.17
C GLN A 78 14.11 9.05 11.79
N ALA A 79 14.44 8.06 10.95
CA ALA A 79 14.90 6.73 11.34
C ALA A 79 15.96 6.27 10.35
N GLU A 80 16.87 5.41 10.78
CA GLU A 80 17.92 4.86 9.92
C GLU A 80 17.41 3.60 9.21
N LEU A 81 17.48 3.60 7.87
CA LEU A 81 17.30 2.39 7.07
C LEU A 81 18.67 1.87 6.68
N LYS A 82 18.95 0.61 6.96
CA LYS A 82 20.18 -0.05 6.54
C LYS A 82 19.93 -0.84 5.26
N ILE A 83 20.57 -0.47 4.17
CA ILE A 83 20.46 -1.12 2.85
C ILE A 83 21.85 -1.62 2.45
N GLY A 84 22.07 -2.93 2.57
CA GLY A 84 23.42 -3.50 2.45
C GLY A 84 24.35 -2.91 3.53
N LYS A 85 25.36 -2.14 3.10
CA LYS A 85 26.28 -1.42 3.98
C LYS A 85 25.90 0.05 4.21
N ALA A 86 24.94 0.58 3.46
CA ALA A 86 24.53 1.97 3.57
C ALA A 86 23.57 2.14 4.75
N LEU A 87 23.85 3.14 5.61
CA LEU A 87 22.94 3.61 6.65
C LEU A 87 22.36 4.94 6.17
N ILE A 88 21.07 4.96 5.81
CA ILE A 88 20.43 6.13 5.21
C ILE A 88 19.38 6.74 6.15
N PRO A 89 19.55 8.00 6.60
CA PRO A 89 18.56 8.67 7.43
C PRO A 89 17.33 9.02 6.60
N SER A 90 16.20 8.40 6.97
CA SER A 90 14.97 8.41 6.18
C SER A 90 13.78 8.95 6.97
N SER A 91 12.83 9.52 6.23
CA SER A 91 11.52 9.93 6.74
C SER A 91 10.44 9.19 5.99
N PHE A 92 9.37 8.79 6.68
CA PHE A 92 8.25 8.09 6.07
C PHE A 92 6.94 8.29 6.83
N VAL A 93 5.84 8.18 6.08
CA VAL A 93 4.48 8.23 6.59
C VAL A 93 4.08 6.84 7.07
N VAL A 94 3.38 6.74 8.20
CA VAL A 94 2.91 5.47 8.77
C VAL A 94 1.42 5.27 8.48
N LEU A 95 1.06 4.16 7.84
CA LEU A 95 -0.33 3.83 7.48
C LEU A 95 -0.82 2.57 8.20
N GLU A 96 -2.10 2.56 8.58
CA GLU A 96 -2.71 1.49 9.40
C GLU A 96 -2.92 0.17 8.65
N ASN A 97 -3.32 0.22 7.38
CA ASN A 97 -3.86 -0.93 6.65
C ASN A 97 -3.19 -1.08 5.28
N GLN A 98 -1.95 -1.55 5.27
CA GLN A 98 -1.25 -1.88 4.03
C GLN A 98 -0.55 -3.24 4.12
N PRO A 99 -0.60 -4.06 3.05
CA PRO A 99 -0.03 -5.41 3.05
C PRO A 99 1.51 -5.40 3.02
N MET A 100 2.11 -4.33 2.49
CA MET A 100 3.56 -4.16 2.44
C MET A 100 4.08 -3.50 3.72
N ASP A 101 5.27 -3.93 4.16
CA ASP A 101 5.91 -3.40 5.35
C ASP A 101 6.46 -1.98 5.12
N LEU A 102 7.23 -1.79 4.05
CA LEU A 102 7.94 -0.56 3.72
C LEU A 102 7.95 -0.39 2.20
N MET A 103 7.62 0.81 1.73
CA MET A 103 7.82 1.23 0.34
C MET A 103 8.68 2.48 0.29
N ILE A 104 9.78 2.38 -0.46
CA ILE A 104 10.72 3.46 -0.72
C ILE A 104 10.22 4.24 -1.94
N GLY A 105 9.69 5.42 -1.67
CA GLY A 105 9.18 6.34 -2.67
C GLY A 105 10.27 7.23 -3.27
N LEU A 106 9.85 8.03 -4.24
CA LEU A 106 10.70 8.96 -4.98
C LEU A 106 11.38 10.01 -4.09
N ASP A 107 10.76 10.40 -2.98
CA ASP A 107 11.35 11.31 -1.98
C ASP A 107 12.69 10.78 -1.44
N MET A 108 12.72 9.53 -0.97
CA MET A 108 13.94 8.91 -0.43
C MET A 108 14.89 8.47 -1.54
N LEU A 109 14.39 8.00 -2.68
CA LEU A 109 15.22 7.68 -3.85
C LEU A 109 16.00 8.92 -4.31
N LYS A 110 15.36 10.08 -4.44
CA LYS A 110 16.02 11.33 -4.80
C LYS A 110 16.97 11.81 -3.70
N ARG A 111 16.52 11.80 -2.43
CA ARG A 111 17.32 12.26 -1.28
C ARG A 111 18.66 11.54 -1.18
N HIS A 112 18.66 10.23 -1.42
CA HIS A 112 19.86 9.40 -1.31
C HIS A 112 20.55 9.13 -2.66
N ARG A 113 20.16 9.84 -3.72
CA ARG A 113 20.71 9.71 -5.08
C ARG A 113 20.73 8.25 -5.55
N CYS A 114 19.63 7.53 -5.32
CA CYS A 114 19.52 6.15 -5.72
C CYS A 114 19.45 6.01 -7.25
N CYS A 115 20.05 4.95 -7.78
CA CYS A 115 19.90 4.54 -9.18
C CYS A 115 19.22 3.16 -9.22
N ILE A 116 18.08 3.07 -9.90
CA ILE A 116 17.41 1.82 -10.22
C ILE A 116 18.06 1.28 -11.49
N ASP A 117 19.07 0.42 -11.33
CA ASP A 117 19.82 -0.14 -12.44
C ASP A 117 19.21 -1.48 -12.83
N LEU A 118 18.28 -1.43 -13.78
CA LEU A 118 17.61 -2.60 -14.33
C LEU A 118 18.51 -3.43 -15.25
N ARG A 119 19.60 -2.86 -15.78
CA ARG A 119 20.57 -3.61 -16.60
C ARG A 119 21.31 -4.62 -15.73
N ASN A 120 21.72 -4.21 -14.54
CA ASN A 120 22.45 -5.05 -13.59
C ASN A 120 21.54 -5.67 -12.51
N ASN A 121 20.24 -5.38 -12.54
CA ASN A 121 19.24 -5.79 -11.55
C ASN A 121 19.62 -5.44 -10.09
N VAL A 122 20.07 -4.20 -9.88
CA VAL A 122 20.51 -3.69 -8.58
C VAL A 122 19.91 -2.31 -8.26
N LEU A 123 19.75 -2.04 -6.97
CA LEU A 123 19.58 -0.68 -6.46
C LEU A 123 20.93 -0.15 -6.00
N VAL A 124 21.41 0.92 -6.64
CA VAL A 124 22.55 1.70 -6.16
C VAL A 124 22.02 2.77 -5.21
N VAL A 125 22.60 2.89 -4.02
CA VAL A 125 22.23 3.86 -2.99
C VAL A 125 23.34 4.91 -2.87
N GLY A 126 23.26 5.94 -3.69
CA GLY A 126 24.30 6.96 -3.82
C GLY A 126 25.67 6.33 -4.08
N ASP A 127 26.68 6.74 -3.31
CA ASP A 127 28.05 6.20 -3.38
C ASP A 127 28.31 5.16 -2.27
N LEU A 128 27.28 4.75 -1.52
CA LEU A 128 27.41 4.01 -0.26
C LEU A 128 27.28 2.49 -0.43
N ALA A 129 26.35 2.05 -1.27
CA ALA A 129 26.08 0.62 -1.47
C ALA A 129 25.43 0.34 -2.82
N THR A 130 25.66 -0.88 -3.30
CA THR A 130 24.92 -1.48 -4.41
C THR A 130 24.34 -2.79 -3.89
N VAL A 131 23.02 -2.99 -4.00
CA VAL A 131 22.34 -4.19 -3.54
C VAL A 131 21.50 -4.80 -4.66
N PRO A 132 21.46 -6.13 -4.80
CA PRO A 132 20.61 -6.77 -5.81
C PRO A 132 19.14 -6.60 -5.46
N PHE A 133 18.29 -6.48 -6.49
CA PHE A 133 16.87 -6.68 -6.31
C PHE A 133 16.58 -8.16 -5.99
N LEU A 134 15.56 -8.39 -5.18
CA LEU A 134 15.19 -9.74 -4.77
C LEU A 134 14.62 -10.53 -5.96
N PRO A 135 14.96 -11.83 -6.09
CA PRO A 135 14.29 -12.72 -7.02
C PRO A 135 12.86 -13.00 -6.58
N GLU A 136 12.02 -13.44 -7.52
CA GLU A 136 10.59 -13.73 -7.28
C GLU A 136 10.36 -14.69 -6.08
N SER A 137 11.21 -15.71 -5.94
CA SER A 137 11.14 -16.70 -4.85
C SER A 137 11.29 -16.09 -3.46
N GLU A 138 11.94 -14.93 -3.38
CA GLU A 138 12.17 -14.19 -2.14
C GLU A 138 11.14 -13.09 -1.92
N LEU A 139 10.19 -12.85 -2.81
CA LEU A 139 9.18 -11.81 -2.59
C LEU A 139 8.18 -12.18 -1.47
N PRO A 140 7.57 -11.19 -0.80
CA PRO A 140 6.39 -11.44 0.04
C PRO A 140 5.29 -12.16 -0.76
N THR A 141 4.49 -13.02 -0.10
CA THR A 141 3.47 -13.83 -0.78
C THR A 141 2.47 -12.99 -1.57
N PHE A 142 2.08 -11.82 -1.05
CA PHE A 142 1.17 -10.90 -1.74
C PHE A 142 1.78 -10.29 -3.02
N ALA A 143 3.11 -10.22 -3.13
CA ALA A 143 3.82 -9.67 -4.28
C ALA A 143 4.16 -10.72 -5.35
N ARG A 144 4.14 -12.02 -4.99
CA ARG A 144 4.30 -13.13 -5.95
C ARG A 144 3.04 -13.41 -6.77
N HIS A 145 1.88 -12.98 -6.28
CA HIS A 145 0.60 -13.20 -6.95
C HIS A 145 -0.19 -11.88 -6.99
N PRO A 146 0.18 -10.93 -7.87
CA PRO A 146 -0.48 -9.63 -7.96
C PRO A 146 -1.98 -9.73 -8.26
N GLU A 147 -2.45 -10.79 -8.94
CA GLU A 147 -3.88 -11.07 -9.11
C GLU A 147 -4.64 -11.29 -7.79
N GLN A 148 -3.97 -11.84 -6.76
CA GLN A 148 -4.57 -12.04 -5.44
C GLN A 148 -4.51 -10.77 -4.58
N ALA A 149 -3.50 -9.91 -4.78
CA ALA A 149 -3.39 -8.60 -4.12
C ALA A 149 -4.36 -7.54 -4.69
N ARG A 150 -4.86 -7.73 -5.91
CA ARG A 150 -5.96 -6.96 -6.52
C ARG A 150 -7.35 -7.28 -5.94
N ARG A 151 -7.45 -8.20 -4.97
CA ARG A 151 -8.72 -8.42 -4.28
C ARG A 151 -9.14 -7.15 -3.57
N PRO A 152 -10.35 -6.63 -3.82
CA PRO A 152 -10.70 -5.31 -3.34
C PRO A 152 -10.73 -5.29 -1.80
N SER A 153 -10.16 -4.27 -1.17
CA SER A 153 -10.07 -4.19 0.30
C SER A 153 -11.45 -4.09 0.95
N GLY A 154 -11.67 -4.83 2.04
CA GLY A 154 -12.75 -4.64 3.03
C GLY A 154 -14.16 -4.50 2.45
N SER A 155 -14.58 -3.27 2.15
CA SER A 155 -15.90 -2.95 1.60
C SER A 155 -16.07 -3.38 0.16
N ASP A 156 -15.00 -3.35 -0.65
CA ASP A 156 -15.11 -3.64 -2.07
C ASP A 156 -15.17 -5.16 -2.30
N ALA A 157 -14.47 -5.98 -1.50
CA ALA A 157 -14.65 -7.44 -1.52
C ALA A 157 -16.07 -7.84 -1.10
N VAL A 158 -16.60 -7.20 -0.06
CA VAL A 158 -17.99 -7.44 0.37
C VAL A 158 -18.97 -6.96 -0.69
N PHE A 159 -18.72 -5.81 -1.31
CA PHE A 159 -19.54 -5.29 -2.41
C PHE A 159 -19.56 -6.25 -3.58
N GLU A 160 -18.43 -6.85 -3.96
CA GLU A 160 -18.38 -7.81 -5.07
C GLU A 160 -19.15 -9.10 -4.79
N THR A 161 -19.30 -9.51 -3.53
CA THR A 161 -20.12 -10.67 -3.13
C THR A 161 -21.63 -10.39 -3.09
N LEU A 162 -22.06 -9.14 -3.29
CA LEU A 162 -23.48 -8.77 -3.30
C LEU A 162 -24.14 -9.13 -4.65
N THR A 163 -25.46 -9.35 -4.62
CA THR A 163 -26.24 -9.46 -5.85
C THR A 163 -26.30 -8.14 -6.61
N ASP A 164 -26.59 -8.15 -7.90
CA ASP A 164 -26.69 -6.92 -8.70
C ASP A 164 -27.71 -5.93 -8.12
N GLU A 165 -28.84 -6.44 -7.60
CA GLU A 165 -29.86 -5.62 -6.94
C GLU A 165 -29.31 -4.93 -5.67
N GLN A 166 -28.52 -5.65 -4.88
CA GLN A 166 -27.88 -5.13 -3.67
C GLN A 166 -26.79 -4.10 -4.01
N LYS A 167 -26.04 -4.31 -5.09
CA LYS A 167 -25.03 -3.35 -5.59
C LYS A 167 -25.65 -2.02 -6.00
N VAL A 168 -26.82 -2.05 -6.66
CA VAL A 168 -27.59 -0.84 -7.02
C VAL A 168 -27.98 -0.06 -5.75
N LYS A 169 -28.49 -0.76 -4.73
CA LYS A 169 -28.91 -0.14 -3.46
C LYS A 169 -27.75 0.52 -2.71
N VAL A 170 -26.59 -0.12 -2.68
CA VAL A 170 -25.36 0.48 -2.11
C VAL A 170 -24.96 1.73 -2.89
N THR A 171 -25.07 1.68 -4.22
CA THR A 171 -24.73 2.82 -5.09
C THR A 171 -25.63 4.03 -4.80
N ILE A 172 -26.93 3.79 -4.60
CA ILE A 172 -27.91 4.83 -4.22
C ILE A 172 -27.48 5.56 -2.94
N LEU A 173 -27.19 4.83 -1.85
CA LEU A 173 -26.75 5.44 -0.59
C LEU A 173 -25.38 6.13 -0.73
N THR A 174 -24.45 5.56 -1.51
CA THR A 174 -23.15 6.21 -1.73
C THR A 174 -23.26 7.51 -2.53
N SER A 175 -24.26 7.65 -3.41
CA SER A 175 -24.53 8.91 -4.13
C SER A 175 -25.02 10.02 -3.20
N GLN A 176 -25.49 9.66 -2.00
CA GLN A 176 -25.93 10.58 -0.94
C GLN A 176 -24.79 10.90 0.06
N ASN A 177 -23.52 10.72 -0.36
CA ASN A 177 -22.31 10.91 0.44
C ASN A 177 -22.14 9.96 1.64
N ILE A 178 -22.85 8.83 1.67
CA ILE A 178 -22.66 7.81 2.71
C ILE A 178 -21.48 6.92 2.34
N PRO A 179 -20.45 6.75 3.19
CA PRO A 179 -19.33 5.87 2.89
C PRO A 179 -19.80 4.43 2.57
N ARG A 180 -19.23 3.80 1.54
CA ARG A 180 -19.65 2.47 1.04
C ARG A 180 -19.74 1.42 2.15
N THR A 181 -18.76 1.37 3.04
CA THR A 181 -18.75 0.45 4.20
C THR A 181 -19.95 0.65 5.12
N GLN A 182 -20.33 1.91 5.35
CA GLN A 182 -21.46 2.29 6.20
C GLN A 182 -22.78 2.03 5.48
N ALA A 183 -22.88 2.33 4.18
CA ALA A 183 -24.04 2.01 3.35
C ALA A 183 -24.36 0.51 3.34
N ILE A 184 -23.34 -0.35 3.16
CA ILE A 184 -23.51 -1.81 3.22
C ILE A 184 -24.00 -2.27 4.59
N THR A 185 -23.44 -1.70 5.67
CA THR A 185 -23.84 -2.05 7.05
C THR A 185 -25.28 -1.64 7.35
N LEU A 186 -25.67 -0.41 6.96
CA LEU A 186 -27.03 0.11 7.13
C LEU A 186 -28.05 -0.72 6.37
N LEU A 187 -27.80 -0.99 5.08
CA LEU A 187 -28.67 -1.83 4.25
C LEU A 187 -28.84 -3.22 4.83
N LYS A 188 -27.76 -3.88 5.27
CA LYS A 188 -27.86 -5.19 5.93
C LYS A 188 -28.74 -5.14 7.19
N SER A 189 -28.63 -4.06 7.97
CA SER A 189 -29.43 -3.87 9.19
C SER A 189 -30.90 -3.51 8.94
N CYS A 190 -31.22 -3.07 7.71
CA CYS A 190 -32.55 -2.61 7.29
C CYS A 190 -33.17 -3.57 6.26
N GLY A 191 -32.65 -4.80 6.12
CA GLY A 191 -33.20 -5.78 5.18
C GLY A 191 -33.09 -5.36 3.70
N TRP A 192 -32.08 -4.55 3.36
CA TRP A 192 -31.88 -3.96 2.02
C TRP A 192 -32.98 -2.98 1.58
N ASP A 193 -33.62 -2.32 2.53
CA ASP A 193 -34.46 -1.15 2.30
C ASP A 193 -33.61 0.13 2.31
N THR A 194 -33.62 0.84 1.19
CA THR A 194 -32.83 2.07 0.98
C THR A 194 -33.35 3.25 1.78
N ASP A 195 -34.66 3.39 1.93
CA ASP A 195 -35.28 4.52 2.61
C ASP A 195 -35.10 4.39 4.11
N ALA A 196 -35.32 3.18 4.65
CA ALA A 196 -35.08 2.88 6.05
C ALA A 196 -33.59 3.03 6.43
N ALA A 197 -32.68 2.61 5.54
CA ALA A 197 -31.24 2.78 5.74
C ALA A 197 -30.84 4.27 5.75
N TYR A 198 -31.42 5.08 4.86
CA TYR A 198 -31.14 6.51 4.80
C TYR A 198 -31.68 7.28 6.02
N LEU A 199 -32.91 6.99 6.45
CA LEU A 199 -33.49 7.56 7.67
C LEU A 199 -32.63 7.25 8.90
N LYS A 200 -32.19 5.99 9.02
CA LYS A 200 -31.31 5.55 10.11
C LYS A 200 -29.96 6.26 10.09
N TYR A 201 -29.44 6.58 8.91
CA TYR A 201 -28.24 7.40 8.76
C TYR A 201 -28.48 8.86 9.21
N GLN A 202 -29.59 9.48 8.82
CA GLN A 202 -29.92 10.84 9.25
C GLN A 202 -30.04 10.96 10.77
N HIS A 203 -30.56 9.95 11.45
CA HIS A 203 -30.64 9.91 12.92
C HIS A 203 -29.30 9.67 13.63
N THR A 204 -28.23 9.35 12.90
CA THR A 204 -26.88 9.18 13.47
C THR A 204 -25.97 10.38 13.26
N ILE A 205 -26.44 11.42 12.55
CA ILE A 205 -25.73 12.70 12.41
C ILE A 205 -26.13 13.60 13.60
N PRO A 206 -25.16 14.13 14.37
CA PRO A 206 -25.42 15.04 15.50
C PRO A 206 -25.94 16.41 15.07
#